data_AF-A0A2E5XHR3-F1
#
_entry.id   AF-A0A2E5XHR3-F1
#
_cell.length_a   1.000
_cell.length_b   1.000
_cell.length_c   1.000
_cell.angle_alpha   90.00
_cell.angle_beta   90.00
_cell.angle_gamma   90.00
#
_symmetry.space_group_name_H-M   'P 1'
#
loop_
_entity.id
_entity.type
_entity.pdbx_description
1 polymer ?
#
loop_
_entity_poly.entity_id
_entity_poly.type
_entity_poly.pdbx_seq_one_letter_code
_entity_poly.pdbx_strand_id
1 'polypeptide(L)'
;MMLPTPAQTHTRRLFLQKTGYGFGAAALASMANADSAGSTADPAARLGLHHTPTAKRVIYIHLVGSPSHLDLFDFKPELQKHNGKLCPDEFFDTNKLAFIREQPNLLGTPREDKYAFKRCGQSGLELSNLLPNLQGVSDELCLIKTLHTDQFNHAPSQMFMLTGFERFGRPSIGSWVTYGLGSINQNLPGFVVLITGQVLGAGNSAYGSGFLPTVHQGIEFRSKGDPVLYLSNPRGVSAEERKMVVEAVNELNQVALDDVGDPEIATRISQYEMAYRM
;
A
#
# COMPACT_ATOMS: atom_id res chain seq x y z
N MET A 1 -43.89 -33.42 49.74
CA MET A 1 -43.97 -32.05 49.18
C MET A 1 -43.05 -31.17 50.03
N MET A 2 -41.79 -31.05 49.64
CA MET A 2 -40.80 -30.17 50.29
C MET A 2 -40.48 -29.08 49.26
N LEU A 3 -40.90 -27.86 49.54
CA LEU A 3 -40.59 -26.70 48.70
C LEU A 3 -39.11 -26.33 48.90
N PRO A 4 -38.34 -26.06 47.83
CA PRO A 4 -36.99 -25.54 47.96
C PRO A 4 -37.05 -24.10 48.47
N THR A 5 -36.26 -23.81 49.51
CA THR A 5 -36.15 -22.49 50.16
C THR A 5 -35.52 -21.46 49.21
N PRO A 6 -36.03 -20.22 49.14
CA PRO A 6 -35.47 -19.17 48.31
C PRO A 6 -34.34 -18.46 49.06
N ALA A 7 -33.10 -18.76 48.68
CA ALA A 7 -31.92 -17.88 48.74
C ALA A 7 -30.63 -18.70 48.69
N GLN A 8 -30.32 -19.32 47.55
CA GLN A 8 -28.92 -19.36 47.13
C GLN A 8 -28.58 -17.94 46.69
N THR A 9 -28.30 -17.09 47.67
CA THR A 9 -27.82 -15.74 47.48
C THR A 9 -26.66 -15.78 46.48
N HIS A 10 -26.80 -15.02 45.40
CA HIS A 10 -25.75 -14.75 44.44
C HIS A 10 -24.56 -14.13 45.18
N THR A 11 -23.69 -14.95 45.76
CA THR A 11 -22.51 -14.47 46.47
C THR A 11 -21.57 -13.82 45.46
N ARG A 12 -20.88 -12.75 45.85
CA ARG A 12 -19.84 -12.11 45.01
C ARG A 12 -18.85 -13.15 44.45
N ARG A 13 -18.53 -14.19 45.22
CA ARG A 13 -17.66 -15.30 44.78
C ARG A 13 -18.28 -16.13 43.65
N LEU A 14 -19.56 -16.48 43.73
CA LEU A 14 -20.24 -17.23 42.68
C LEU A 14 -20.46 -16.37 41.41
N PHE A 15 -20.74 -15.08 41.58
CA PHE A 15 -20.78 -14.12 40.49
C PHE A 15 -19.41 -14.02 39.80
N LEU A 16 -18.34 -13.71 40.54
CA LEU A 16 -16.98 -13.60 39.99
C LEU A 16 -16.48 -14.91 39.35
N GLN A 17 -16.82 -16.08 39.92
CA GLN A 17 -16.52 -17.37 39.30
C GLN A 17 -17.25 -17.52 37.96
N LYS A 18 -18.57 -17.26 37.90
CA LYS A 18 -19.34 -17.38 36.66
C LYS A 18 -18.94 -16.33 35.60
N THR A 19 -18.68 -15.09 36.01
CA THR A 19 -18.26 -14.01 35.10
C THR A 19 -16.83 -14.21 34.61
N GLY A 20 -15.93 -14.77 35.43
CA GLY A 20 -14.56 -15.11 35.03
C GLY A 20 -14.51 -16.14 33.90
N TYR A 21 -15.36 -17.17 33.95
CA TYR A 21 -15.54 -18.10 32.82
C TYR A 21 -16.17 -17.42 31.60
N GLY A 22 -17.05 -16.44 31.79
CA GLY A 22 -17.65 -15.66 30.71
C GLY A 22 -16.64 -14.80 29.95
N PHE A 23 -15.73 -14.12 30.66
CA PHE A 23 -14.65 -13.35 30.03
C PHE A 23 -13.63 -14.24 29.33
N GLY A 24 -13.25 -15.37 29.95
CA GLY A 24 -12.38 -16.36 29.31
C GLY A 24 -13.01 -16.97 28.06
N ALA A 25 -14.31 -17.28 28.10
CA ALA A 25 -15.05 -17.76 26.94
C ALA A 25 -15.23 -16.68 25.86
N ALA A 26 -15.43 -15.42 26.24
CA ALA A 26 -15.49 -14.30 25.29
C ALA A 26 -14.13 -14.04 24.63
N ALA A 27 -13.03 -14.11 25.40
CA ALA A 27 -11.68 -14.02 24.87
C ALA A 27 -11.35 -15.20 23.94
N LEU A 28 -11.69 -16.43 24.35
CA LEU A 28 -11.51 -17.62 23.52
C LEU A 28 -12.38 -17.57 22.25
N ALA A 29 -13.63 -17.11 22.36
CA ALA A 29 -14.50 -16.91 21.20
C ALA A 29 -13.99 -15.78 20.30
N SER A 30 -13.40 -14.72 20.85
CA SER A 30 -12.77 -13.65 20.06
C SER A 30 -11.54 -14.15 19.32
N MET A 31 -10.67 -14.92 19.98
CA MET A 31 -9.49 -15.54 19.37
C MET A 31 -9.89 -16.60 18.32
N ALA A 32 -10.83 -17.48 18.65
CA ALA A 32 -11.33 -18.50 17.74
C ALA A 32 -12.11 -17.90 16.55
N ASN A 33 -12.79 -16.76 16.72
CA ASN A 33 -13.41 -16.02 15.61
C ASN A 33 -12.37 -15.27 14.78
N ALA A 34 -11.28 -14.78 15.37
CA ALA A 34 -10.15 -14.23 14.63
C ALA A 34 -9.49 -15.30 13.75
N ASP A 35 -9.36 -16.54 14.25
CA ASP A 35 -8.87 -17.69 13.47
C ASP A 35 -9.89 -18.21 12.44
N SER A 36 -11.19 -18.12 12.75
CA SER A 36 -12.30 -18.49 11.85
C SER A 36 -12.67 -17.38 10.85
N ALA A 37 -11.96 -16.25 10.87
CA ALA A 37 -12.13 -15.15 9.93
C ALA A 37 -11.91 -15.56 8.46
N GLY A 38 -11.40 -16.76 8.21
CA GLY A 38 -11.28 -17.36 6.88
C GLY A 38 -12.49 -18.11 6.31
N SER A 39 -13.53 -18.51 7.08
CA SER A 39 -14.35 -19.66 6.61
C SER A 39 -15.88 -19.56 6.46
N THR A 40 -16.65 -18.57 6.93
CA THR A 40 -18.14 -18.76 6.93
C THR A 40 -19.08 -17.55 6.81
N ALA A 41 -18.62 -16.30 6.64
CA ALA A 41 -19.54 -15.19 6.34
C ALA A 41 -19.09 -14.45 5.09
N ASP A 42 -20.05 -13.86 4.35
CA ASP A 42 -19.80 -13.05 3.17
C ASP A 42 -18.64 -12.06 3.46
N PRO A 43 -17.50 -12.17 2.75
CA PRO A 43 -16.35 -11.30 2.96
C PRO A 43 -16.70 -9.81 2.87
N ALA A 44 -17.73 -9.46 2.08
CA ALA A 44 -18.22 -8.09 1.99
C ALA A 44 -18.85 -7.60 3.30
N ALA A 45 -19.69 -8.44 3.92
CA ALA A 45 -20.39 -8.09 5.16
C ALA A 45 -19.45 -7.98 6.37
N ARG A 46 -18.36 -8.77 6.41
CA ARG A 46 -17.33 -8.70 7.47
C ARG A 46 -16.50 -7.42 7.44
N LEU A 47 -16.25 -6.91 6.23
CA LEU A 47 -15.44 -5.70 6.00
C LEU A 47 -16.30 -4.44 5.80
N GLY A 48 -17.63 -4.55 5.92
CA GLY A 48 -18.55 -3.43 5.65
C GLY A 48 -18.51 -2.94 4.20
N LEU A 49 -18.10 -3.78 3.25
CA LEU A 49 -17.92 -3.41 1.85
C LEU A 49 -19.26 -3.37 1.12
N HIS A 50 -19.42 -2.36 0.26
CA HIS A 50 -20.59 -2.22 -0.59
C HIS A 50 -20.71 -3.32 -1.66
N HIS A 51 -19.59 -3.95 -2.04
CA HIS A 51 -19.54 -4.97 -3.09
C HIS A 51 -18.74 -6.19 -2.65
N THR A 52 -19.16 -7.37 -3.11
CA THR A 52 -18.39 -8.60 -2.94
C THR A 52 -17.11 -8.54 -3.77
N PRO A 53 -15.92 -8.67 -3.15
CA PRO A 53 -14.66 -8.61 -3.88
C PRO A 53 -14.53 -9.80 -4.82
N THR A 54 -14.24 -9.53 -6.10
CA THR A 54 -14.02 -10.55 -7.13
C THR A 54 -12.55 -10.96 -7.25
N ALA A 55 -11.62 -10.09 -6.84
CA ALA A 55 -10.18 -10.34 -6.80
C ALA A 55 -9.73 -10.60 -5.36
N LYS A 56 -8.89 -11.64 -5.18
CA LYS A 56 -8.29 -11.97 -3.87
C LYS A 56 -6.95 -11.26 -3.64
N ARG A 57 -6.22 -10.98 -4.71
CA ARG A 57 -4.87 -10.41 -4.69
C ARG A 57 -4.69 -9.52 -5.90
N VAL A 58 -4.04 -8.38 -5.70
CA VAL A 58 -3.70 -7.41 -6.75
C VAL A 58 -2.19 -7.23 -6.72
N ILE A 59 -1.55 -7.37 -7.87
CA ILE A 59 -0.13 -7.06 -8.04
C ILE A 59 -0.07 -5.77 -8.84
N TYR A 60 0.46 -4.71 -8.22
CA TYR A 60 0.68 -3.43 -8.87
C TYR A 60 2.17 -3.20 -9.08
N ILE A 61 2.57 -2.92 -10.31
CA ILE A 61 3.97 -2.73 -10.70
C ILE A 61 4.11 -1.32 -11.28
N HIS A 62 4.88 -0.46 -10.60
CA HIS A 62 5.29 0.83 -11.11
C HIS A 62 6.74 0.77 -11.60
N LEU A 63 6.96 0.94 -12.90
CA LEU A 63 8.27 0.79 -13.50
C LEU A 63 8.97 2.14 -13.64
N VAL A 64 9.89 2.45 -12.74
CA VAL A 64 10.72 3.66 -12.82
C VAL A 64 11.84 3.46 -13.84
N GLY A 65 11.98 4.41 -14.78
CA GLY A 65 13.02 4.34 -15.81
C GLY A 65 12.77 3.22 -16.84
N SER A 66 11.53 2.77 -16.98
CA SER A 66 11.16 1.78 -18.00
C SER A 66 11.38 2.30 -19.42
N PRO A 67 11.43 1.41 -20.43
CA PRO A 67 11.33 1.84 -21.82
C PRO A 67 10.07 2.69 -22.05
N SER A 68 10.12 3.54 -23.08
CA SER A 68 9.02 4.43 -23.43
C SER A 68 7.75 3.63 -23.73
N HIS A 69 6.61 4.06 -23.17
CA HIS A 69 5.31 3.45 -23.48
C HIS A 69 4.95 3.56 -24.97
N LEU A 70 5.50 4.57 -25.67
CA LEU A 70 5.34 4.77 -27.11
C LEU A 70 5.98 3.64 -27.93
N ASP A 71 7.03 3.02 -27.39
CA ASP A 71 7.75 1.92 -28.02
C ASP A 71 7.25 0.53 -27.57
N LEU A 72 6.34 0.49 -26.59
CA LEU A 72 5.85 -0.73 -25.95
C LEU A 72 4.36 -1.00 -26.26
N PHE A 73 3.50 -0.02 -25.98
CA PHE A 73 2.04 -0.19 -25.90
C PHE A 73 1.25 0.78 -26.79
N ASP A 74 1.87 1.88 -27.24
CA ASP A 74 1.15 2.99 -27.84
C ASP A 74 1.89 3.64 -29.02
N PHE A 75 1.96 2.91 -30.13
CA PHE A 75 2.51 3.43 -31.37
C PHE A 75 1.79 4.71 -31.81
N LYS A 76 2.57 5.75 -32.13
CA LYS A 76 2.05 7.05 -32.60
C LYS A 76 2.48 7.32 -34.04
N PRO A 77 1.60 7.08 -35.04
CA PRO A 77 1.91 7.32 -36.45
C PRO A 77 2.33 8.76 -36.76
N GLU A 78 1.73 9.75 -36.10
CA GLU A 78 2.13 11.16 -36.27
C GLU A 78 3.56 11.40 -35.76
N LEU A 79 3.89 10.93 -34.56
CA LEU A 79 5.26 11.04 -34.04
C LEU A 79 6.28 10.38 -34.98
N GLN A 80 5.90 9.27 -35.63
CA GLN A 80 6.74 8.60 -36.62
C GLN A 80 7.04 9.49 -37.85
N LYS A 81 6.05 10.27 -38.33
CA LYS A 81 6.22 11.21 -39.45
C LYS A 81 7.12 12.40 -39.09
N HIS A 82 7.15 12.77 -37.82
CA HIS A 82 7.93 13.88 -37.29
C HIS A 82 9.28 13.47 -36.70
N ASN A 83 9.64 12.18 -36.75
CA ASN A 83 10.90 11.67 -36.23
C ASN A 83 12.12 12.42 -36.79
N GLY A 84 12.99 12.87 -35.88
CA GLY A 84 14.20 13.62 -36.18
C GLY A 84 14.00 15.12 -36.49
N LYS A 85 12.75 15.60 -36.51
CA LYS A 85 12.46 17.05 -36.62
C LYS A 85 12.47 17.69 -35.24
N LEU A 86 12.75 18.99 -35.18
CA LEU A 86 12.62 19.77 -33.96
C LEU A 86 11.18 19.74 -33.43
N CYS A 87 11.05 19.75 -32.10
CA CYS A 87 9.78 19.95 -31.42
C CYS A 87 9.17 21.31 -31.83
N PRO A 88 7.89 21.36 -32.22
CA PRO A 88 7.24 22.63 -32.59
C PRO A 88 7.28 23.65 -31.44
N ASP A 89 7.45 24.92 -31.79
CA ASP A 89 7.55 26.06 -30.85
C ASP A 89 6.38 26.08 -29.87
N GLU A 90 5.16 25.80 -30.34
CA GLU A 90 3.95 25.79 -29.52
C GLU A 90 4.01 24.84 -28.31
N PHE A 91 4.76 23.73 -28.41
CA PHE A 91 4.95 22.77 -27.32
C PHE A 91 6.19 23.08 -26.45
N PHE A 92 7.18 23.78 -27.01
CA PHE A 92 8.42 24.11 -26.31
C PHE A 92 8.28 25.39 -25.47
N ASP A 93 7.72 26.45 -26.06
CA ASP A 93 7.65 27.78 -25.43
C ASP A 93 6.61 27.85 -24.30
N THR A 94 5.58 27.00 -24.37
CA THR A 94 4.51 26.92 -23.36
C THR A 94 4.91 26.13 -22.12
N ASN A 95 5.87 25.21 -22.24
CA ASN A 95 6.26 24.32 -21.16
C ASN A 95 7.59 24.75 -20.55
N LYS A 96 7.60 25.09 -19.26
CA LYS A 96 8.85 25.35 -18.51
C LYS A 96 9.55 24.03 -18.19
N LEU A 97 10.17 23.43 -19.20
CA LEU A 97 10.91 22.17 -19.09
C LEU A 97 12.21 22.42 -18.30
N ALA A 98 12.26 21.94 -17.06
CA ALA A 98 13.34 22.27 -16.11
C ALA A 98 14.76 21.91 -16.59
N PHE A 99 14.90 20.91 -17.46
CA PHE A 99 16.20 20.37 -17.89
C PHE A 99 16.48 20.52 -19.40
N ILE A 100 15.52 20.99 -20.18
CA ILE A 100 15.64 21.11 -21.63
C ILE A 100 15.84 22.58 -21.98
N ARG A 101 17.07 22.94 -22.37
CA ARG A 101 17.46 24.34 -22.66
C ARG A 101 17.41 24.70 -24.14
N GLU A 102 17.33 23.70 -25.00
CA GLU A 102 17.29 23.83 -26.45
C GLU A 102 16.15 22.98 -27.01
N GLN A 103 15.59 23.36 -28.15
CA GLN A 103 14.50 22.61 -28.78
C GLN A 103 14.95 21.17 -29.08
N PRO A 104 14.32 20.15 -28.45
CA PRO A 104 14.72 18.78 -28.68
C PRO A 104 14.19 18.28 -30.02
N ASN A 105 14.87 17.31 -30.63
CA ASN A 105 14.29 16.55 -31.72
C ASN A 105 13.22 15.59 -31.20
N LEU A 106 12.12 15.49 -31.93
CA LEU A 106 11.10 14.48 -31.71
C LEU A 106 11.66 13.10 -32.10
N LEU A 107 11.49 12.12 -31.21
CA LEU A 107 11.92 10.75 -31.44
C LEU A 107 10.69 9.86 -31.59
N GLY A 108 10.46 9.39 -32.81
CA GLY A 108 9.50 8.32 -33.07
C GLY A 108 10.09 6.96 -32.72
N THR A 109 9.22 5.96 -32.65
CA THR A 109 9.64 4.59 -32.39
C THR A 109 10.68 4.13 -33.42
N PRO A 110 11.75 3.45 -32.99
CA PRO A 110 12.77 2.98 -33.93
C PRO A 110 12.19 2.00 -34.96
N ARG A 111 12.77 1.99 -36.17
CA ARG A 111 12.23 1.24 -37.32
C ARG A 111 12.71 -0.21 -37.40
N GLU A 112 13.59 -0.66 -36.52
CA GLU A 112 14.02 -2.05 -36.50
C GLU A 112 12.85 -2.97 -36.14
N ASP A 113 12.81 -4.17 -36.74
CA ASP A 113 11.71 -5.12 -36.58
C ASP A 113 11.40 -5.47 -35.11
N LYS A 114 12.40 -5.43 -34.23
CA LYS A 114 12.21 -5.67 -32.79
C LYS A 114 11.31 -4.64 -32.08
N TYR A 115 11.11 -3.45 -32.68
CA TYR A 115 10.21 -2.41 -32.17
C TYR A 115 8.87 -2.36 -32.94
N ALA A 116 8.71 -3.17 -33.99
CA ALA A 116 7.49 -3.18 -34.77
C ALA A 116 6.29 -3.61 -33.92
N PHE A 117 5.14 -3.01 -34.19
CA PHE A 117 3.88 -3.32 -33.52
C PHE A 117 3.09 -4.36 -34.30
N LYS A 118 2.43 -5.26 -33.57
CA LYS A 118 1.55 -6.29 -34.13
C LYS A 118 0.19 -6.24 -33.46
N ARG A 119 -0.85 -6.46 -34.26
CA ARG A 119 -2.20 -6.78 -33.77
C ARG A 119 -2.16 -8.20 -33.22
N CYS A 120 -2.50 -8.35 -31.95
CA CYS A 120 -2.42 -9.62 -31.22
C CYS A 120 -3.80 -10.08 -30.77
N GLY A 121 -4.00 -11.40 -30.73
CA GLY A 121 -5.22 -12.02 -30.23
C GLY A 121 -6.48 -11.67 -31.04
N GLN A 122 -7.64 -12.02 -30.47
CA GLN A 122 -8.96 -11.65 -30.98
C GLN A 122 -9.32 -10.19 -30.65
N SER A 123 -8.79 -9.67 -29.55
CA SER A 123 -8.91 -8.28 -29.12
C SER A 123 -8.30 -7.30 -30.13
N GLY A 124 -7.33 -7.76 -30.91
CA GLY A 124 -6.58 -6.93 -31.85
C GLY A 124 -5.75 -5.86 -31.13
N LEU A 125 -5.33 -6.11 -29.89
CA LEU A 125 -4.48 -5.20 -29.14
C LEU A 125 -3.14 -5.02 -29.90
N GLU A 126 -2.69 -3.79 -30.10
CA GLU A 126 -1.38 -3.53 -30.72
C GLU A 126 -0.29 -3.47 -29.67
N LEU A 127 0.68 -4.39 -29.76
CA LEU A 127 1.83 -4.45 -28.87
C LEU A 127 3.13 -4.57 -29.66
N SER A 128 4.17 -3.93 -29.16
CA SER A 128 5.53 -3.99 -29.71
C SER A 128 6.14 -5.38 -29.60
N ASN A 129 6.98 -5.74 -30.57
CA ASN A 129 7.80 -6.96 -30.56
C ASN A 129 8.81 -7.03 -29.40
N LEU A 130 8.98 -5.95 -28.63
CA LEU A 130 9.69 -5.94 -27.35
C LEU A 130 8.97 -6.72 -26.24
N LEU A 131 7.67 -7.02 -26.41
CA LEU A 131 6.83 -7.67 -25.40
C LEU A 131 6.26 -9.01 -25.88
N PRO A 132 7.08 -9.94 -26.41
CA PRO A 132 6.57 -11.14 -27.07
C PRO A 132 5.72 -12.03 -26.15
N ASN A 133 6.04 -12.07 -24.86
CA ASN A 133 5.27 -12.84 -23.89
C ASN A 133 3.89 -12.23 -23.62
N LEU A 134 3.77 -10.90 -23.63
CA LEU A 134 2.48 -10.21 -23.46
C LEU A 134 1.63 -10.29 -24.73
N GLN A 135 2.27 -10.28 -25.91
CA GLN A 135 1.57 -10.53 -27.18
C GLN A 135 0.81 -11.88 -27.15
N GLY A 136 1.43 -12.92 -26.58
CA GLY A 136 0.85 -14.26 -26.46
C GLY A 136 -0.39 -14.35 -25.56
N VAL A 137 -0.60 -13.39 -24.66
CA VAL A 137 -1.76 -13.34 -23.73
C VAL A 137 -2.60 -12.07 -23.92
N SER A 138 -2.50 -11.43 -25.08
CA SER A 138 -3.15 -10.12 -25.37
C SER A 138 -4.65 -10.08 -25.08
N ASP A 139 -5.38 -11.19 -25.26
CA ASP A 139 -6.82 -11.27 -24.99
C ASP A 139 -7.17 -11.30 -23.49
N GLU A 140 -6.18 -11.52 -22.61
CA GLU A 140 -6.31 -11.41 -21.15
C GLU A 140 -5.92 -10.01 -20.64
N LEU A 141 -5.48 -9.11 -21.53
CA LEU A 141 -5.00 -7.79 -21.17
C LEU A 141 -6.06 -6.73 -21.43
N CYS A 142 -6.17 -5.78 -20.49
CA CYS A 142 -6.86 -4.53 -20.70
C CYS A 142 -5.83 -3.39 -20.69
N LEU A 143 -5.78 -2.61 -21.77
CA LEU A 143 -4.90 -1.45 -21.87
C LEU A 143 -5.71 -0.15 -21.74
N ILE A 144 -5.43 0.61 -20.69
CA ILE A 144 -6.09 1.89 -20.42
C ILE A 144 -5.22 3.01 -20.99
N LYS A 145 -5.63 3.58 -22.14
CA LYS A 145 -4.94 4.72 -22.80
C LYS A 145 -5.54 6.09 -22.45
N THR A 146 -6.56 6.11 -21.60
CA THR A 146 -7.30 7.34 -21.24
C THR A 146 -6.69 8.10 -20.07
N LEU A 147 -5.59 7.61 -19.48
CA LEU A 147 -4.91 8.29 -18.39
C LEU A 147 -4.16 9.50 -18.94
N HIS A 148 -4.40 10.67 -18.32
CA HIS A 148 -3.79 11.94 -18.69
C HIS A 148 -3.31 12.67 -17.43
N THR A 149 -2.20 13.40 -17.54
CA THR A 149 -1.68 14.25 -16.47
C THR A 149 -0.92 15.43 -17.07
N ASP A 150 -0.98 16.57 -16.38
CA ASP A 150 -0.21 17.77 -16.73
C ASP A 150 1.19 17.75 -16.08
N GLN A 151 1.50 16.70 -15.31
CA GLN A 151 2.79 16.54 -14.64
C GLN A 151 3.84 15.99 -15.60
N PHE A 152 4.83 16.83 -15.92
CA PHE A 152 5.94 16.47 -16.81
C PHE A 152 7.20 15.97 -16.07
N ASN A 153 7.28 16.16 -14.75
CA ASN A 153 8.45 15.80 -13.95
C ASN A 153 8.20 14.49 -13.19
N HIS A 154 9.20 13.61 -13.14
CA HIS A 154 9.12 12.28 -12.54
C HIS A 154 8.51 12.28 -11.13
N ALA A 155 9.01 13.10 -10.21
CA ALA A 155 8.56 13.09 -8.82
C ALA A 155 7.08 13.52 -8.67
N PRO A 156 6.63 14.67 -9.20
CA PRO A 156 5.22 15.04 -9.23
C PRO A 156 4.31 14.02 -9.93
N SER A 157 4.72 13.44 -11.06
CA SER A 157 3.92 12.43 -11.77
C SER A 157 3.80 11.12 -10.98
N GLN A 158 4.86 10.71 -10.28
CA GLN A 158 4.84 9.56 -9.37
C GLN A 158 3.88 9.80 -8.19
N MET A 159 3.94 10.98 -7.58
CA MET A 159 2.99 11.39 -6.54
C MET A 159 1.57 11.36 -7.06
N PHE A 160 1.33 11.91 -8.26
CA PHE A 160 0.00 11.94 -8.86
C PHE A 160 -0.55 10.53 -9.10
N MET A 161 0.28 9.62 -9.64
CA MET A 161 -0.13 8.23 -9.87
C MET A 161 -0.48 7.50 -8.57
N LEU A 162 0.29 7.70 -7.50
CA LEU A 162 0.16 6.92 -6.26
C LEU A 162 -0.77 7.56 -5.24
N THR A 163 -1.04 8.86 -5.34
CA THR A 163 -1.84 9.63 -4.35
C THR A 163 -2.99 10.41 -4.98
N GLY A 164 -3.07 10.49 -6.30
CA GLY A 164 -4.03 11.31 -7.04
C GLY A 164 -3.69 12.80 -7.10
N PHE A 165 -2.57 13.24 -6.51
CA PHE A 165 -2.14 14.63 -6.44
C PHE A 165 -0.63 14.77 -6.66
N GLU A 166 -0.22 15.87 -7.25
CA GLU A 166 1.19 16.16 -7.55
C GLU A 166 1.98 16.71 -6.35
N ARG A 167 1.28 17.16 -5.31
CA ARG A 167 1.84 17.74 -4.08
C ARG A 167 1.80 16.76 -2.92
N PHE A 168 2.69 16.98 -1.95
CA PHE A 168 2.76 16.18 -0.73
C PHE A 168 1.51 16.32 0.17
N GLY A 169 1.31 15.33 1.03
CA GLY A 169 0.29 15.35 2.08
C GLY A 169 -1.01 14.61 1.75
N ARG A 170 -1.09 13.96 0.58
CA ARG A 170 -2.24 13.14 0.19
C ARG A 170 -2.00 11.67 0.50
N PRO A 171 -3.01 10.93 1.00
CA PRO A 171 -2.85 9.52 1.27
C PRO A 171 -2.58 8.75 -0.02
N SER A 172 -1.62 7.83 0.04
CA SER A 172 -1.30 6.93 -1.05
C SER A 172 -2.38 5.86 -1.25
N ILE A 173 -2.37 5.20 -2.42
CA ILE A 173 -3.25 4.07 -2.72
C ILE A 173 -3.12 2.97 -1.66
N GLY A 174 -1.91 2.66 -1.18
CA GLY A 174 -1.69 1.67 -0.12
C GLY A 174 -2.27 2.09 1.23
N SER A 175 -2.18 3.38 1.56
CA SER A 175 -2.79 3.93 2.76
C SER A 175 -4.32 3.88 2.70
N TRP A 176 -4.93 4.20 1.56
CA TRP A 176 -6.38 4.05 1.37
C TRP A 176 -6.84 2.59 1.47
N VAL A 177 -6.09 1.67 0.88
CA VAL A 177 -6.40 0.23 0.94
C VAL A 177 -6.37 -0.27 2.39
N THR A 178 -5.33 0.06 3.15
CA THR A 178 -5.25 -0.38 4.55
C THR A 178 -6.22 0.34 5.48
N TYR A 179 -6.59 1.60 5.18
CA TYR A 179 -7.62 2.32 5.91
C TYR A 179 -9.01 1.71 5.66
N GLY A 180 -9.34 1.41 4.41
CA GLY A 180 -10.65 0.88 4.04
C GLY A 180 -10.84 -0.61 4.33
N LEU A 181 -9.79 -1.42 4.16
CA LEU A 181 -9.88 -2.88 4.28
C LEU A 181 -9.22 -3.44 5.55
N GLY A 182 -8.45 -2.63 6.26
CA GLY A 182 -7.63 -3.08 7.37
C GLY A 182 -6.44 -3.95 6.94
N SER A 183 -5.84 -4.62 7.92
CA SER A 183 -4.79 -5.62 7.72
C SER A 183 -5.26 -6.96 8.27
N ILE A 184 -5.04 -8.04 7.51
CA ILE A 184 -5.21 -9.42 8.00
C ILE A 184 -4.01 -9.89 8.83
N ASN A 185 -2.92 -9.11 8.88
CA ASN A 185 -1.70 -9.43 9.59
C ASN A 185 -1.58 -8.56 10.85
N GLN A 186 -1.34 -9.21 12.01
CA GLN A 186 -1.16 -8.56 13.32
C GLN A 186 0.31 -8.33 13.68
N ASN A 187 1.22 -8.95 12.94
CA ASN A 187 2.66 -9.02 13.19
C ASN A 187 3.49 -8.27 12.13
N LEU A 188 2.84 -7.65 11.14
CA LEU A 188 3.49 -6.77 10.16
C LEU A 188 2.61 -5.54 9.89
N PRO A 189 3.22 -4.43 9.44
CA PRO A 189 2.45 -3.28 8.94
C PRO A 189 1.51 -3.72 7.83
N GLY A 190 0.28 -3.18 7.82
CA GLY A 190 -0.69 -3.46 6.77
C GLY A 190 -0.23 -3.00 5.37
N PHE A 191 0.66 -2.00 5.33
CA PHE A 191 1.21 -1.46 4.10
C PHE A 191 2.74 -1.49 4.15
N VAL A 192 3.32 -2.44 3.43
CA VAL A 192 4.77 -2.61 3.29
C VAL A 192 5.22 -2.17 1.91
N VAL A 193 6.29 -1.39 1.85
CA VAL A 193 6.91 -0.92 0.61
C VAL A 193 8.21 -1.68 0.40
N LEU A 194 8.26 -2.52 -0.63
CA LEU A 194 9.46 -3.25 -1.02
C LEU A 194 10.19 -2.47 -2.10
N ILE A 195 11.43 -2.04 -1.81
CA ILE A 195 12.25 -1.29 -2.76
C ILE A 195 13.27 -2.22 -3.40
N THR A 196 13.14 -2.45 -4.70
CA THR A 196 14.12 -3.18 -5.51
C THR A 196 14.81 -2.21 -6.47
N GLY A 197 16.11 -1.94 -6.25
CA GLY A 197 16.89 -1.06 -7.12
C GLY A 197 16.80 0.42 -6.73
N GLN A 198 16.35 1.27 -7.66
CA GLN A 198 16.28 2.72 -7.44
C GLN A 198 14.99 3.11 -6.70
N VAL A 199 15.11 4.07 -5.79
CA VAL A 199 13.98 4.69 -5.08
C VAL A 199 13.20 5.59 -6.05
N LEU A 200 11.91 5.76 -5.84
CA LEU A 200 11.11 6.74 -6.57
C LEU A 200 11.74 8.14 -6.44
N GLY A 201 11.66 8.97 -7.49
CA GLY A 201 12.06 10.37 -7.40
C GLY A 201 11.19 11.15 -6.40
N ALA A 202 9.95 10.72 -6.19
CA ALA A 202 9.06 11.24 -5.15
C ALA A 202 9.45 10.85 -3.70
N GLY A 203 10.34 9.86 -3.54
CA GLY A 203 10.71 9.30 -2.23
C GLY A 203 9.53 8.74 -1.44
N ASN A 204 9.69 8.67 -0.13
CA ASN A 204 8.75 8.06 0.80
C ASN A 204 7.38 8.78 0.83
N SER A 205 7.33 10.04 0.40
CA SER A 205 6.10 10.81 0.29
C SER A 205 5.06 10.15 -0.61
N ALA A 206 5.49 9.32 -1.57
CA ALA A 206 4.62 8.57 -2.47
C ALA A 206 3.80 7.47 -1.74
N TYR A 207 4.22 7.11 -0.54
CA TYR A 207 3.59 6.07 0.30
C TYR A 207 3.02 6.64 1.60
N GLY A 208 2.84 7.97 1.64
CA GLY A 208 2.34 8.68 2.80
C GLY A 208 0.91 8.32 3.17
N SER A 209 0.62 8.32 4.47
CA SER A 209 -0.75 8.28 5.02
C SER A 209 -1.50 9.60 4.83
N GLY A 210 -0.79 10.71 4.61
CA GLY A 210 -1.38 12.03 4.41
C GLY A 210 -2.15 12.48 5.67
N PHE A 211 -3.44 12.73 5.52
CA PHE A 211 -4.34 13.06 6.64
C PHE A 211 -5.02 11.83 7.27
N LEU A 212 -4.77 10.62 6.77
CA LEU A 212 -5.22 9.40 7.44
C LEU A 212 -4.34 9.12 8.66
N PRO A 213 -4.83 8.36 9.66
CA PRO A 213 -4.00 7.94 10.78
C PRO A 213 -2.69 7.28 10.34
N THR A 214 -1.60 7.58 11.03
CA THR A 214 -0.24 7.17 10.63
C THR A 214 -0.01 5.66 10.70
N VAL A 215 -0.94 4.89 11.29
CA VAL A 215 -0.96 3.42 11.24
C VAL A 215 -1.09 2.90 9.79
N HIS A 216 -1.57 3.74 8.87
CA HIS A 216 -1.69 3.44 7.43
C HIS A 216 -0.49 3.94 6.61
N GLN A 217 0.57 4.41 7.27
CA GLN A 217 1.80 4.83 6.61
C GLN A 217 2.48 3.63 5.95
N GLY A 218 2.93 3.80 4.70
CA GLY A 218 3.77 2.80 4.05
C GLY A 218 5.11 2.68 4.74
N ILE A 219 5.45 1.47 5.18
CA ILE A 219 6.72 1.17 5.84
C ILE A 219 7.68 0.56 4.82
N GLU A 220 8.75 1.28 4.55
CA GLU A 220 9.79 0.84 3.63
C GLU A 220 10.66 -0.24 4.25
N PHE A 221 10.77 -1.37 3.54
CA PHE A 221 11.60 -2.48 3.95
C PHE A 221 12.92 -2.43 3.21
N ARG A 222 14.00 -2.53 3.98
CA ARG A 222 15.35 -2.61 3.43
C ARG A 222 15.58 -3.97 2.79
N SER A 223 16.29 -3.98 1.66
CA SER A 223 16.64 -5.20 0.94
C SER A 223 17.80 -5.99 1.56
N LYS A 224 18.50 -5.41 2.55
CA LYS A 224 19.63 -6.03 3.27
C LYS A 224 19.66 -5.58 4.73
N GLY A 225 20.05 -6.49 5.63
CA GLY A 225 20.09 -6.24 7.07
C GLY A 225 18.70 -6.28 7.70
N ASP A 226 18.49 -5.48 8.75
CA ASP A 226 17.16 -5.38 9.37
C ASP A 226 16.16 -4.72 8.39
N PRO A 227 14.99 -5.34 8.15
CA PRO A 227 14.00 -4.83 7.21
C PRO A 227 13.46 -3.47 7.64
N VAL A 228 13.23 -3.29 8.94
CA VAL A 228 12.93 -2.01 9.60
C VAL A 228 14.13 -1.65 10.47
N LEU A 229 14.53 -0.38 10.50
CA LEU A 229 15.68 0.04 11.29
C LEU A 229 15.50 -0.28 12.79
N TYR A 230 16.57 -0.80 13.41
CA TYR A 230 16.63 -1.11 14.84
C TYR A 230 15.62 -2.17 15.28
N LEU A 231 15.21 -3.05 14.36
CA LEU A 231 14.32 -4.14 14.70
C LEU A 231 15.03 -5.20 15.55
N SER A 232 16.31 -5.45 15.29
CA SER A 232 17.11 -6.39 16.07
C SER A 232 17.54 -5.79 17.41
N ASN A 233 17.64 -6.62 18.45
CA ASN A 233 18.22 -6.19 19.73
C ASN A 233 19.70 -5.84 19.56
N PRO A 234 20.17 -4.70 20.11
CA PRO A 234 21.59 -4.41 20.21
C PRO A 234 22.33 -5.51 20.98
N ARG A 235 23.63 -5.68 20.70
CA ARG A 235 24.46 -6.66 21.40
C ARG A 235 24.45 -6.37 22.90
N GLY A 236 24.09 -7.38 23.70
CA GLY A 236 24.02 -7.26 25.17
C GLY A 236 22.65 -6.86 25.72
N VAL A 237 21.64 -6.65 24.86
CA VAL A 237 20.25 -6.41 25.27
C VAL A 237 19.43 -7.67 25.05
N SER A 238 18.92 -8.25 26.13
CA SER A 238 17.99 -9.38 26.09
C SER A 238 16.59 -8.97 25.62
N ALA A 239 15.79 -9.95 25.20
CA ALA A 239 14.40 -9.70 24.81
C ALA A 239 13.56 -9.21 25.99
N GLU A 240 13.85 -9.70 27.20
CA GLU A 240 13.23 -9.31 28.46
C GLU A 240 13.56 -7.86 28.82
N GLU A 241 14.81 -7.43 28.70
CA GLU A 241 15.22 -6.04 28.92
C GLU A 241 14.53 -5.09 27.93
N ARG A 242 14.48 -5.45 26.65
CA ARG A 242 13.75 -4.65 25.65
C ARG A 242 12.27 -4.57 25.96
N LYS A 243 11.66 -5.67 26.40
CA LYS A 243 10.25 -5.70 26.77
C LYS A 243 9.95 -4.69 27.88
N MET A 244 10.77 -4.68 28.94
CA MET A 244 10.60 -3.73 30.05
C MET A 244 10.71 -2.27 29.58
N VAL A 245 11.63 -1.98 28.65
CA VAL A 245 11.75 -0.62 28.07
C VAL A 245 10.51 -0.25 27.27
N VAL A 246 10.01 -1.14 26.41
CA VAL A 246 8.81 -0.88 25.60
C VAL A 246 7.57 -0.71 26.49
N GLU A 247 7.40 -1.55 27.52
CA GLU A 247 6.31 -1.44 28.49
C GLU A 247 6.36 -0.10 29.23
N ALA A 248 7.52 0.31 29.74
CA ALA A 248 7.67 1.60 30.42
C ALA A 248 7.39 2.80 29.50
N VAL A 249 7.84 2.76 28.26
CA VAL A 249 7.55 3.82 27.26
C VAL A 249 6.05 3.86 26.95
N ASN A 250 5.40 2.70 26.83
CA ASN A 250 3.97 2.63 26.57
C ASN A 250 3.13 3.10 27.76
N GLU A 251 3.55 2.82 29.00
CA GLU A 251 2.91 3.38 30.20
C GLU A 251 2.95 4.91 30.20
N LEU A 252 4.11 5.50 29.89
CA LEU A 252 4.26 6.96 29.77
C LEU A 252 3.42 7.54 28.63
N ASN A 253 3.38 6.88 27.48
CA ASN A 253 2.54 7.28 26.37
C ASN A 253 1.05 7.19 26.73
N GLN A 254 0.63 6.18 27.51
CA GLN A 254 -0.76 6.05 27.93
C GLN A 254 -1.17 7.20 28.84
N VAL A 255 -0.32 7.61 29.79
CA VAL A 255 -0.55 8.80 30.61
C VAL A 255 -0.71 10.06 29.74
N ALA A 256 0.15 10.22 28.74
CA ALA A 256 0.06 11.35 27.80
C ALA A 256 -1.21 11.29 26.93
N LEU A 257 -1.63 10.09 26.51
CA LEU A 257 -2.87 9.89 25.75
C LEU A 257 -4.10 10.23 26.60
N ASP A 258 -4.12 9.84 27.86
CA ASP A 258 -5.23 10.13 28.78
C ASP A 258 -5.35 11.64 29.09
N ASP A 259 -4.22 12.36 29.10
CA ASP A 259 -4.17 13.80 29.33
C ASP A 259 -4.53 14.61 28.07
N VAL A 260 -3.89 14.30 26.94
CA VAL A 260 -3.99 15.11 25.71
C VAL A 260 -5.10 14.63 24.77
N GLY A 261 -5.38 13.32 24.75
CA GLY A 261 -6.36 12.71 23.86
C GLY A 261 -5.96 12.66 22.38
N ASP A 262 -4.67 12.86 22.05
CA ASP A 262 -4.18 12.85 20.67
C ASP A 262 -4.11 11.41 20.11
N PRO A 263 -4.88 11.06 19.05
CA PRO A 263 -4.84 9.74 18.42
C PRO A 263 -3.47 9.31 17.88
N GLU A 264 -2.56 10.26 17.62
CA GLU A 264 -1.20 9.94 17.19
C GLU A 264 -0.40 9.24 18.30
N ILE A 265 -0.70 9.53 19.58
CA ILE A 265 -0.06 8.85 20.71
C ILE A 265 -0.49 7.38 20.74
N ALA A 266 -1.78 7.11 20.52
CA ALA A 266 -2.29 5.74 20.42
C ALA A 266 -1.63 4.98 19.25
N THR A 267 -1.41 5.66 18.11
CA THR A 267 -0.69 5.07 16.98
C THR A 267 0.75 4.72 17.33
N ARG A 268 1.47 5.59 18.04
CA ARG A 268 2.85 5.33 18.49
C ARG A 268 2.94 4.13 19.42
N ILE A 269 2.03 4.01 20.39
CA ILE A 269 1.93 2.83 21.26
C ILE A 269 1.78 1.57 20.40
N SER A 270 0.81 1.56 19.47
CA SER A 270 0.58 0.42 18.57
C SER A 270 1.81 0.07 17.72
N GLN A 271 2.56 1.07 17.25
CA GLN A 271 3.76 0.86 16.44
C GLN A 271 4.91 0.28 17.27
N TYR A 272 5.13 0.75 18.49
CA TYR A 272 6.15 0.18 19.38
C TYR A 272 5.87 -1.28 19.73
N GLU A 273 4.61 -1.62 20.00
CA GLU A 273 4.23 -3.01 20.26
C GLU A 273 4.40 -3.89 19.02
N MET A 274 4.01 -3.41 17.84
CA MET A 274 4.21 -4.13 16.59
C MET A 274 5.70 -4.37 16.32
N ALA A 275 6.53 -3.34 16.49
CA ALA A 275 7.98 -3.44 16.31
C ALA A 275 8.67 -4.35 17.33
N TYR A 276 8.07 -4.58 18.51
CA TYR A 276 8.56 -5.57 19.48
C TYR A 276 8.14 -7.00 19.10
N ARG A 277 6.96 -7.19 18.48
CA ARG A 277 6.49 -8.50 18.01
C ARG A 277 7.20 -8.99 16.74
N MET A 278 7.59 -8.05 15.89
CA MET A 278 8.38 -8.26 14.65
C MET A 278 9.80 -8.69 14.95
#